data_AF-A0A2A3Z775-F1
#
_entry.id   AF-A0A2A3Z775-F1
#
_cell.length_a   1.000
_cell.length_b   1.000
_cell.length_c   1.000
_cell.angle_alpha   90.00
_cell.angle_beta   90.00
_cell.angle_gamma   90.00
#
_symmetry.space_group_name_H-M   'P 1'
#
loop_
_entity.id
_entity.type
_entity.pdbx_description
1 polymer ?
#
loop_
_entity_poly.entity_id
_entity_poly.type
_entity_poly.pdbx_seq_one_letter_code
_entity_poly.pdbx_strand_id
1 'polypeptide(L)'
;MRGSLTSAASRQTYPESENARRSQTPIAPAGLQPSGSVRRAVVLRLGAISLRIDRRSIVVGFLLLAAVIGLAVLGLDLGRPQEGAVGAVKAIWGDGSEQLVRSVQQRRLPRFLTACAVGGSLAAAGSLFQSLTRNPLGSPDVIGFTAGAAAAAAIHIAFFTSTVWTTGLFAVLGGMAAALGVYLLARRSSRTGGLRLVLMGIGTAALLTAVTDAVIVRADFSDAQALQQWTAGSLTGRGWSHVVLTFGTALALLPALIPLARRLSVLELGEEAAASLGVRVERLRLTTLIVAVILVGTAVAAAGPIAFIALAAPQIARGLARSTQVGIFLPSLCGAFLLSGADLLSQELEIGLQTPVGLVTSVLGGLYLLWLLARRL
;
A
#
# COMPACT_ATOMS: atom_id res chain seq x y z
N MET A 1 -88.10 37.19 23.94
CA MET A 1 -88.92 37.98 22.99
C MET A 1 -88.02 39.07 22.39
N ARG A 2 -87.79 39.02 21.06
CA ARG A 2 -87.28 40.09 20.14
C ARG A 2 -85.92 40.76 20.50
N GLY A 3 -84.95 40.98 19.62
CA GLY A 3 -84.73 40.83 18.17
C GLY A 3 -83.25 41.21 17.90
N SER A 4 -82.57 40.61 16.91
CA SER A 4 -82.22 41.25 15.61
C SER A 4 -81.12 42.36 15.77
N LEU A 5 -79.97 42.43 15.11
CA LEU A 5 -79.51 42.02 13.77
C LEU A 5 -78.00 42.38 13.62
N THR A 6 -77.27 41.56 12.86
CA THR A 6 -76.18 41.89 11.91
C THR A 6 -75.10 42.92 12.26
N SER A 7 -73.85 42.46 12.39
CA SER A 7 -72.65 43.27 12.15
C SER A 7 -72.18 43.05 10.71
N ALA A 8 -72.25 44.11 9.91
CA ALA A 8 -71.88 44.17 8.51
C ALA A 8 -70.38 44.45 8.35
N ALA A 9 -69.80 43.76 7.36
CA ALA A 9 -68.45 43.96 6.88
C ALA A 9 -68.23 45.38 6.33
N SER A 10 -67.23 46.09 6.87
CA SER A 10 -66.64 47.25 6.21
C SER A 10 -65.48 46.79 5.31
N ARG A 11 -65.71 46.90 4.01
CA ARG A 11 -64.67 46.85 2.98
C ARG A 11 -63.74 48.04 3.16
N GLN A 12 -62.45 47.79 3.38
CA GLN A 12 -61.40 48.75 3.09
C GLN A 12 -60.57 48.21 1.93
N THR A 13 -60.76 48.87 0.80
CA THR A 13 -60.14 48.62 -0.50
C THR A 13 -58.65 48.93 -0.40
N TYR A 14 -57.78 47.92 -0.54
CA TYR A 14 -56.37 48.14 -0.84
C TYR A 14 -56.22 48.31 -2.36
N PRO A 15 -55.54 49.37 -2.84
CA PRO A 15 -55.21 49.48 -4.26
C PRO A 15 -54.16 48.43 -4.62
N GLU A 16 -54.37 47.84 -5.80
CA GLU A 16 -53.46 46.95 -6.49
C GLU A 16 -52.05 47.55 -6.54
N SER A 17 -51.08 46.83 -5.97
CA SER A 17 -49.67 46.97 -6.36
C SER A 17 -49.26 45.69 -7.08
N GLU A 18 -49.77 45.56 -8.29
CA GLU A 18 -49.46 44.54 -9.30
C GLU A 18 -48.03 44.68 -9.86
N ASN A 19 -47.08 45.17 -9.07
CA ASN A 19 -45.71 45.47 -9.51
C ASN A 19 -44.60 44.77 -8.71
N ALA A 20 -44.94 43.84 -7.81
CA ALA A 20 -43.96 43.03 -7.08
C ALA A 20 -43.65 41.66 -7.71
N ARG A 21 -44.16 41.36 -8.92
CA ARG A 21 -43.95 40.06 -9.61
C ARG A 21 -43.14 40.14 -10.92
N ARG A 22 -42.44 41.24 -11.18
CA ARG A 22 -41.56 41.39 -12.36
C ARG A 22 -40.15 41.85 -12.01
N SER A 23 -39.46 41.10 -11.14
CA SER A 23 -38.00 41.24 -10.98
C SER A 23 -37.35 40.07 -10.26
N GLN A 24 -37.84 38.85 -10.49
CA GLN A 24 -37.08 37.64 -10.18
C GLN A 24 -36.77 36.92 -11.49
N THR A 25 -35.86 37.52 -12.26
CA THR A 25 -35.05 36.75 -13.21
C THR A 25 -34.41 35.60 -12.42
N PRO A 26 -34.55 34.34 -12.86
CA PRO A 26 -33.81 33.26 -12.24
C PRO A 26 -32.33 33.61 -12.37
N ILE A 27 -31.64 33.76 -11.25
CA ILE A 27 -30.18 33.78 -11.25
C ILE A 27 -29.80 32.36 -11.68
N ALA A 28 -29.59 32.18 -12.98
CA ALA A 28 -28.96 30.98 -13.51
C ALA A 28 -27.66 30.80 -12.71
N PRO A 29 -27.38 29.61 -12.14
CA PRO A 29 -26.16 29.40 -11.37
C PRO A 29 -24.98 29.77 -12.27
N ALA A 30 -24.31 30.86 -11.90
CA ALA A 30 -23.18 31.39 -12.63
C ALA A 30 -22.12 30.30 -12.72
N GLY A 31 -21.85 29.83 -13.94
CA GLY A 31 -20.61 29.19 -14.31
C GLY A 31 -20.21 27.96 -13.49
N LEU A 32 -21.01 26.90 -13.48
CA LEU A 32 -20.41 25.56 -13.53
C LEU A 32 -19.90 25.35 -14.96
N GLN A 33 -18.85 26.08 -15.33
CA GLN A 33 -18.00 25.63 -16.42
C GLN A 33 -17.49 24.25 -15.99
N PRO A 34 -17.72 23.17 -16.76
CA PRO A 34 -17.05 21.91 -16.48
C PRO A 34 -15.55 22.15 -16.69
N SER A 35 -14.84 22.58 -15.63
CA SER A 35 -13.37 22.61 -15.53
C SER A 35 -12.78 21.19 -15.46
N GLY A 36 -13.46 20.22 -16.06
CA GLY A 36 -12.94 18.90 -16.29
C GLY A 36 -12.66 18.78 -17.76
N SER A 37 -11.39 18.91 -18.17
CA SER A 37 -10.95 18.24 -19.38
C SER A 37 -11.54 16.83 -19.33
N VAL A 38 -12.45 16.49 -20.25
CA VAL A 38 -13.05 15.16 -20.29
C VAL A 38 -11.90 14.19 -20.49
N ARG A 39 -11.39 13.65 -19.38
CA ARG A 39 -10.23 12.78 -19.40
C ARG A 39 -10.60 11.61 -20.27
N ARG A 40 -9.88 11.43 -21.37
CA ARG A 40 -10.03 10.30 -22.30
C ARG A 40 -9.67 9.03 -21.54
N ALA A 41 -10.66 8.49 -20.84
CA ALA A 41 -10.56 7.23 -20.15
C ALA A 41 -10.93 6.14 -21.13
N VAL A 42 -10.07 5.14 -21.25
CA VAL A 42 -10.33 3.94 -22.04
C VAL A 42 -11.15 3.01 -21.17
N VAL A 43 -12.31 2.58 -21.66
CA VAL A 43 -13.12 1.58 -20.96
C VAL A 43 -12.79 0.22 -21.55
N LEU A 44 -12.03 -0.59 -20.81
CA LEU A 44 -11.81 -2.00 -21.14
C LEU A 44 -13.02 -2.80 -20.63
N ARG A 45 -13.74 -3.44 -21.55
CA ARG A 45 -14.83 -4.38 -21.22
C ARG A 45 -14.35 -5.80 -21.51
N LEU A 46 -14.11 -6.58 -20.47
CA LEU A 46 -13.87 -8.03 -20.54
C LEU A 46 -15.06 -8.74 -19.92
N GLY A 47 -16.03 -9.14 -20.74
CA GLY A 47 -17.27 -9.79 -20.29
C GLY A 47 -18.03 -8.96 -19.25
N ALA A 48 -18.27 -9.52 -18.06
CA ALA A 48 -18.94 -8.85 -16.95
C ALA A 48 -18.09 -7.75 -16.25
N ILE A 49 -16.84 -7.55 -16.67
CA ILE A 49 -15.88 -6.64 -16.03
C ILE A 49 -15.68 -5.42 -16.91
N SER A 50 -16.14 -4.25 -16.44
CA SER A 50 -15.79 -2.95 -17.01
C SER A 50 -14.72 -2.25 -16.16
N LEU A 51 -13.60 -1.89 -16.76
CA LEU A 51 -12.49 -1.17 -16.14
C LEU A 51 -12.30 0.15 -16.88
N ARG A 52 -12.42 1.27 -16.16
CA ARG A 52 -12.10 2.59 -16.69
C ARG A 52 -10.65 2.90 -16.36
N ILE A 53 -9.79 3.01 -17.36
CA ILE A 53 -8.37 3.32 -17.18
C ILE A 53 -8.07 4.63 -17.88
N ASP A 54 -7.52 5.60 -17.14
CA ASP A 54 -7.04 6.84 -17.73
C ASP A 54 -5.84 6.57 -18.64
N ARG A 55 -5.80 7.17 -19.85
CA ARG A 55 -4.68 7.00 -20.80
C ARG A 55 -3.31 7.25 -20.16
N ARG A 56 -3.24 8.23 -19.24
CA ARG A 56 -2.01 8.55 -18.51
C ARG A 56 -1.56 7.41 -17.59
N SER A 57 -2.49 6.72 -16.93
CA SER A 57 -2.18 5.54 -16.10
C SER A 57 -1.59 4.41 -16.94
N ILE A 58 -2.06 4.24 -18.18
CA ILE A 58 -1.51 3.25 -19.12
C ILE A 58 -0.06 3.61 -19.47
N VAL A 59 0.19 4.86 -19.88
CA VAL A 59 1.54 5.32 -20.24
C VAL A 59 2.50 5.20 -19.06
N VAL A 60 2.10 5.66 -17.87
CA VAL A 60 2.93 5.52 -16.66
C VAL A 60 3.17 4.06 -16.32
N GLY A 61 2.16 3.19 -16.48
CA GLY A 61 2.31 1.75 -16.28
C GLY A 61 3.35 1.14 -17.22
N PHE A 62 3.32 1.47 -18.51
CA PHE A 62 4.33 1.03 -19.47
C PHE A 62 5.72 1.56 -19.15
N LEU A 63 5.86 2.83 -18.76
CA LEU A 63 7.14 3.41 -18.37
C LEU A 63 7.72 2.75 -17.12
N LEU A 64 6.89 2.49 -16.10
CA LEU A 64 7.31 1.77 -14.90
C LEU A 64 7.72 0.33 -15.22
N LEU A 65 6.95 -0.36 -16.08
CA LEU A 65 7.30 -1.71 -16.52
C LEU A 65 8.63 -1.73 -17.27
N ALA A 66 8.85 -0.80 -18.20
CA ALA A 66 10.12 -0.66 -18.91
C ALA A 66 11.28 -0.35 -17.95
N ALA A 67 11.06 0.50 -16.95
CA ALA A 67 12.05 0.79 -15.92
C ALA A 67 12.39 -0.45 -15.08
N VAL A 68 11.39 -1.23 -14.65
CA VAL A 68 11.60 -2.50 -13.94
C VAL A 68 12.39 -3.48 -14.82
N ILE A 69 12.08 -3.60 -16.10
CA ILE A 69 12.85 -4.46 -17.03
C ILE A 69 14.29 -3.94 -17.16
N GLY A 70 14.50 -2.63 -17.24
CA GLY A 70 15.84 -2.03 -17.22
C GLY A 70 16.62 -2.37 -15.95
N LEU A 71 15.99 -2.27 -14.78
CA LEU A 71 16.59 -2.69 -13.51
C LEU A 71 16.86 -4.19 -13.47
N ALA A 72 16.02 -5.02 -14.10
CA ALA A 72 16.27 -6.46 -14.22
C ALA A 72 17.56 -6.71 -14.99
N VAL A 73 17.71 -6.09 -16.16
CA VAL A 73 18.92 -6.25 -17.00
C VAL A 73 20.16 -5.79 -16.24
N LEU A 74 20.10 -4.62 -15.60
CA LEU A 74 21.20 -4.10 -14.79
C LEU A 74 21.53 -5.04 -13.62
N GLY A 75 20.52 -5.45 -12.85
CA GLY A 75 20.70 -6.33 -11.70
C GLY A 75 21.18 -7.73 -12.02
N LEU A 76 20.85 -8.24 -13.21
CA LEU A 76 21.36 -9.52 -13.67
C LEU A 76 22.82 -9.43 -14.12
N ASP A 77 23.27 -8.28 -14.61
CA ASP A 77 24.68 -8.06 -14.97
C ASP A 77 25.55 -7.75 -13.74
N LEU A 78 25.01 -7.01 -12.76
CA LEU A 78 25.68 -6.69 -11.50
C LEU A 78 25.96 -7.98 -10.69
N GLY A 79 27.25 -8.29 -10.55
CA GLY A 79 27.76 -9.44 -9.81
C GLY A 79 28.82 -10.23 -10.59
N ARG A 80 29.47 -11.20 -9.92
CA ARG A 80 30.50 -12.05 -10.54
C ARG A 80 29.97 -13.44 -10.93
N PRO A 81 30.39 -14.02 -12.08
CA PRO A 81 31.13 -13.38 -13.18
C PRO A 81 30.28 -12.34 -13.93
N GLN A 82 30.93 -11.38 -14.59
CA GLN A 82 30.28 -10.34 -15.41
C GLN A 82 30.65 -10.59 -16.89
N GLU A 83 29.65 -10.86 -17.72
CA GLU A 83 29.81 -11.10 -19.17
C GLU A 83 29.03 -10.05 -20.00
N GLY A 84 28.60 -8.96 -19.35
CA GLY A 84 27.81 -7.89 -19.93
C GLY A 84 26.32 -8.20 -19.98
N ALA A 85 25.51 -7.15 -20.13
CA ALA A 85 24.05 -7.22 -20.11
C ALA A 85 23.46 -8.27 -21.08
N VAL A 86 24.03 -8.41 -22.27
CA VAL A 86 23.57 -9.41 -23.25
C VAL A 86 23.84 -10.83 -22.76
N GLY A 87 25.03 -11.08 -22.19
CA GLY A 87 25.38 -12.38 -21.61
C GLY A 87 24.50 -12.71 -20.40
N ALA A 88 24.27 -11.73 -19.51
CA ALA A 88 23.40 -11.89 -18.35
C ALA A 88 21.94 -12.23 -18.73
N VAL A 89 21.42 -11.59 -19.80
CA VAL A 89 20.09 -11.89 -20.33
C VAL A 89 20.05 -13.27 -20.97
N LYS A 90 21.04 -13.63 -21.80
CA LYS A 90 21.15 -14.97 -22.39
C LYS A 90 21.24 -16.09 -21.36
N ALA A 91 21.92 -15.85 -20.24
CA ALA A 91 22.05 -16.79 -19.14
C ALA A 91 20.71 -17.17 -18.49
N ILE A 92 19.66 -16.35 -18.64
CA ILE A 92 18.29 -16.72 -18.24
C ILE A 92 17.84 -17.98 -18.99
N TRP A 93 18.16 -18.08 -20.28
CA TRP A 93 17.81 -19.21 -21.14
C TRP A 93 18.87 -20.32 -21.16
N GLY A 94 19.91 -20.22 -20.33
CA GLY A 94 20.97 -21.24 -20.22
C GLY A 94 22.12 -21.08 -21.22
N ASP A 95 22.19 -19.96 -21.94
CA ASP A 95 23.31 -19.64 -22.83
C ASP A 95 24.38 -18.82 -22.09
N GLY A 96 25.65 -19.23 -22.17
CA GLY A 96 26.79 -18.64 -21.45
C GLY A 96 27.59 -19.67 -20.63
N SER A 97 28.54 -19.19 -19.82
CA SER A 97 29.32 -20.08 -18.94
C SER A 97 28.45 -20.74 -17.87
N GLU A 98 28.75 -21.99 -17.49
CA GLU A 98 27.98 -22.71 -16.46
C GLU A 98 27.93 -21.97 -15.11
N GLN A 99 29.01 -21.22 -14.80
CA GLN A 99 29.08 -20.37 -13.61
C GLN A 99 28.13 -19.16 -13.73
N LEU A 100 28.09 -18.48 -14.88
CA LEU A 100 27.16 -17.36 -15.11
C LEU A 100 25.72 -17.84 -15.05
N VAL A 101 25.38 -18.90 -15.80
CA VAL A 101 24.02 -19.47 -15.86
C VAL A 101 23.53 -19.83 -14.46
N ARG A 102 24.33 -20.55 -13.66
CA ARG A 102 23.96 -20.87 -12.27
C ARG A 102 23.81 -19.63 -11.41
N SER A 103 24.71 -18.64 -11.54
CA SER A 103 24.65 -17.40 -10.76
C SER A 103 23.38 -16.61 -11.07
N VAL A 104 23.05 -16.44 -12.35
CA VAL A 104 21.86 -15.74 -12.84
C VAL A 104 20.59 -16.48 -12.43
N GLN A 105 20.45 -17.76 -12.78
CA GLN A 105 19.21 -18.50 -12.59
C GLN A 105 18.92 -18.84 -11.12
N GLN A 106 19.94 -19.12 -10.30
CA GLN A 106 19.72 -19.60 -8.92
C GLN A 106 19.86 -18.51 -7.86
N ARG A 107 20.51 -17.39 -8.15
CA ARG A 107 20.74 -16.32 -7.17
C ARG A 107 20.20 -14.96 -7.61
N ARG A 108 20.61 -14.44 -8.76
CA ARG A 108 20.27 -13.06 -9.17
C ARG A 108 18.81 -12.92 -9.59
N LEU A 109 18.33 -13.80 -10.45
CA LEU A 109 16.96 -13.77 -10.96
C LEU A 109 15.92 -13.99 -9.84
N PRO A 110 16.06 -14.99 -8.95
CA PRO A 110 15.10 -15.18 -7.87
C PRO A 110 15.08 -14.02 -6.87
N ARG A 111 16.25 -13.43 -6.57
CA ARG A 111 16.35 -12.22 -5.73
C ARG A 111 15.59 -11.05 -6.34
N PHE A 112 15.83 -10.76 -7.63
CA PHE A 112 15.17 -9.66 -8.33
C PHE A 112 13.65 -9.85 -8.42
N LEU A 113 13.21 -11.06 -8.76
CA LEU A 113 11.78 -11.40 -8.81
C LEU A 113 11.12 -11.29 -7.44
N THR A 114 11.80 -11.74 -6.38
CA THR A 114 11.32 -11.59 -5.00
C THR A 114 11.21 -10.11 -4.63
N ALA A 115 12.21 -9.27 -4.97
CA ALA A 115 12.15 -7.83 -4.75
C ALA A 115 10.93 -7.19 -5.43
N CYS A 116 10.65 -7.57 -6.67
CA CYS A 116 9.49 -7.09 -7.41
C CYS A 116 8.17 -7.50 -6.74
N ALA A 117 8.04 -8.78 -6.36
CA ALA A 117 6.82 -9.30 -5.75
C ALA A 117 6.57 -8.73 -4.36
N VAL A 118 7.61 -8.64 -3.53
CA VAL A 118 7.56 -8.04 -2.18
C VAL A 118 7.19 -6.56 -2.29
N GLY A 119 7.87 -5.80 -3.15
CA GLY A 119 7.59 -4.38 -3.34
C GLY A 119 6.19 -4.14 -3.87
N GLY A 120 5.75 -4.94 -4.83
CA GLY A 120 4.40 -4.88 -5.37
C GLY A 120 3.31 -5.26 -4.38
N SER A 121 3.56 -6.23 -3.51
CA SER A 121 2.64 -6.67 -2.45
C SER A 121 2.52 -5.63 -1.34
N LEU A 122 3.64 -5.05 -0.90
CA LEU A 122 3.66 -3.95 0.07
C LEU A 122 2.91 -2.73 -0.48
N ALA A 123 3.12 -2.37 -1.74
CA ALA A 123 2.41 -1.25 -2.38
C ALA A 123 0.92 -1.54 -2.60
N ALA A 124 0.53 -2.78 -2.93
CA ALA A 124 -0.86 -3.19 -2.99
C ALA A 124 -1.54 -3.04 -1.62
N ALA A 125 -0.92 -3.60 -0.58
CA ALA A 125 -1.41 -3.50 0.80
C ALA A 125 -1.49 -2.03 1.27
N GLY A 126 -0.46 -1.25 0.98
CA GLY A 126 -0.44 0.19 1.25
C GLY A 126 -1.61 0.93 0.60
N SER A 127 -1.90 0.62 -0.67
CA SER A 127 -3.05 1.19 -1.39
C SER A 127 -4.37 0.84 -0.71
N LEU A 128 -4.55 -0.43 -0.30
CA LEU A 128 -5.73 -0.88 0.45
C LEU A 128 -5.86 -0.15 1.79
N PHE A 129 -4.77 -0.01 2.54
CA PHE A 129 -4.75 0.69 3.83
C PHE A 129 -5.09 2.17 3.70
N GLN A 130 -4.55 2.84 2.68
CA GLN A 130 -4.81 4.27 2.45
C GLN A 130 -6.27 4.52 2.11
N SER A 131 -6.87 3.68 1.26
CA SER A 131 -8.31 3.77 0.96
C SER A 131 -9.17 3.42 2.17
N LEU A 132 -8.78 2.39 2.95
CA LEU A 132 -9.52 1.98 4.14
C LEU A 132 -9.53 3.06 5.22
N THR A 133 -8.38 3.69 5.44
CA THR A 133 -8.21 4.78 6.42
C THR A 133 -8.68 6.13 5.90
N ARG A 134 -8.95 6.24 4.59
CA ARG A 134 -9.16 7.51 3.88
C ARG A 134 -8.04 8.51 4.18
N ASN A 135 -6.82 8.00 4.33
CA ASN A 135 -5.64 8.78 4.68
C ASN A 135 -4.52 8.44 3.69
N PRO A 136 -4.01 9.41 2.93
CA PRO A 136 -2.89 9.19 2.03
C PRO A 136 -1.62 8.68 2.76
N LEU A 137 -1.47 8.98 4.05
CA LEU A 137 -0.33 8.52 4.86
C LEU A 137 -0.61 7.21 5.61
N GLY A 138 -1.77 6.57 5.36
CA GLY A 138 -2.06 5.26 5.94
C GLY A 138 -1.05 4.21 5.46
N SER A 139 -0.56 3.40 6.39
CA SER A 139 0.28 2.24 6.08
C SER A 139 -0.07 1.07 7.01
N PRO A 140 0.28 -0.18 6.64
CA PRO A 140 0.16 -1.33 7.53
C PRO A 140 0.94 -1.16 8.86
N ASP A 141 1.98 -0.34 8.86
CA ASP A 141 2.78 -0.06 10.07
C ASP A 141 1.93 0.65 11.14
N VAL A 142 0.94 1.43 10.71
CA VAL A 142 0.04 2.18 11.60
C VAL A 142 -0.77 1.25 12.50
N ILE A 143 -1.03 -0.01 12.10
CA ILE A 143 -1.75 -0.98 12.94
C ILE A 143 -0.81 -1.89 13.74
N GLY A 144 0.48 -1.57 13.79
CA GLY A 144 1.47 -2.32 14.57
C GLY A 144 1.88 -3.66 13.97
N PHE A 145 1.48 -3.98 12.72
CA PHE A 145 1.83 -5.26 12.07
C PHE A 145 3.34 -5.46 12.02
N THR A 146 4.07 -4.47 11.51
CA THR A 146 5.53 -4.53 11.32
C THR A 146 6.27 -4.67 12.65
N ALA A 147 5.85 -3.93 13.68
CA ALA A 147 6.42 -4.03 15.02
C ALA A 147 6.13 -5.40 15.68
N GLY A 148 4.91 -5.93 15.51
CA GLY A 148 4.56 -7.27 16.00
C GLY A 148 5.33 -8.38 15.29
N ALA A 149 5.54 -8.22 13.99
CA ALA A 149 6.34 -9.15 13.20
C ALA A 149 7.81 -9.14 13.63
N ALA A 150 8.37 -7.95 13.88
CA ALA A 150 9.72 -7.78 14.42
C ALA A 150 9.87 -8.41 15.80
N ALA A 151 8.95 -8.14 16.73
CA ALA A 151 9.00 -8.70 18.08
C ALA A 151 8.90 -10.22 18.08
N ALA A 152 7.97 -10.79 17.31
CA ALA A 152 7.79 -12.24 17.27
C ALA A 152 8.96 -12.95 16.58
N ALA A 153 9.51 -12.39 15.51
CA ALA A 153 10.73 -12.90 14.90
C ALA A 153 11.91 -12.82 15.87
N ALA A 154 12.01 -11.74 16.64
CA ALA A 154 13.09 -11.56 17.58
C ALA A 154 13.05 -12.59 18.71
N ILE A 155 11.88 -12.79 19.30
CA ILE A 155 11.63 -13.84 20.29
C ILE A 155 11.94 -15.22 19.69
N HIS A 156 11.51 -15.47 18.46
CA HIS A 156 11.74 -16.77 17.82
C HIS A 156 13.23 -17.04 17.59
N ILE A 157 14.00 -16.06 17.09
CA ILE A 157 15.45 -16.21 16.88
C ILE A 157 16.18 -16.41 18.20
N ALA A 158 15.84 -15.65 19.25
CA ALA A 158 16.57 -15.67 20.51
C ALA A 158 16.29 -16.89 21.40
N PHE A 159 15.09 -17.49 21.31
CA PHE A 159 14.66 -18.53 22.25
C PHE A 159 14.40 -19.90 21.61
N PHE A 160 14.41 -20.02 20.27
CA PHE A 160 14.07 -21.25 19.56
C PHE A 160 15.07 -21.57 18.46
N THR A 161 15.13 -22.84 18.04
CA THR A 161 15.86 -23.24 16.85
C THR A 161 15.22 -22.63 15.62
N SER A 162 15.84 -21.57 15.10
CA SER A 162 15.27 -20.75 14.06
C SER A 162 15.75 -21.14 12.66
N THR A 163 14.82 -21.12 11.70
CA THR A 163 15.12 -21.20 10.27
C THR A 163 14.48 -19.99 9.60
N VAL A 164 14.91 -19.66 8.38
CA VAL A 164 14.32 -18.55 7.62
C VAL A 164 12.79 -18.68 7.50
N TRP A 165 12.29 -19.91 7.28
CA TRP A 165 10.87 -20.19 7.14
C TRP A 165 10.09 -20.11 8.46
N THR A 166 10.63 -20.71 9.52
CA THR A 166 9.96 -20.70 10.82
C THR A 166 9.94 -19.29 11.41
N THR A 167 11.03 -18.53 11.29
CA THR A 167 11.04 -17.11 11.67
C THR A 167 10.05 -16.29 10.86
N GLY A 168 9.95 -16.52 9.54
CA GLY A 168 8.95 -15.88 8.70
C GLY A 168 7.51 -16.17 9.15
N LEU A 169 7.22 -17.41 9.55
CA LEU A 169 5.91 -17.79 10.08
C LEU A 169 5.60 -17.08 11.40
N PHE A 170 6.54 -17.09 12.36
CA PHE A 170 6.38 -16.40 13.64
C PHE A 170 6.20 -14.89 13.45
N ALA A 171 6.92 -14.28 12.51
CA ALA A 171 6.76 -12.88 12.14
C ALA A 171 5.33 -12.58 11.64
N VAL A 172 4.81 -13.42 10.73
CA VAL A 172 3.43 -13.25 10.23
C VAL A 172 2.42 -13.36 11.37
N LEU A 173 2.55 -14.37 12.21
CA LEU A 173 1.65 -14.59 13.35
C LEU A 173 1.72 -13.45 14.36
N GLY A 174 2.91 -12.97 14.69
CA GLY A 174 3.12 -11.82 15.57
C GLY A 174 2.54 -10.54 15.01
N GLY A 175 2.76 -10.27 13.72
CA GLY A 175 2.17 -9.12 13.04
C GLY A 175 0.65 -9.19 12.98
N MET A 176 0.09 -10.37 12.70
CA MET A 176 -1.36 -10.62 12.73
C MET A 176 -1.95 -10.41 14.13
N ALA A 177 -1.28 -10.91 15.17
CA ALA A 177 -1.70 -10.75 16.55
C ALA A 177 -1.67 -9.29 16.97
N ALA A 178 -0.63 -8.54 16.62
CA ALA A 178 -0.54 -7.10 16.89
C ALA A 178 -1.62 -6.32 16.15
N ALA A 179 -1.80 -6.57 14.85
CA ALA A 179 -2.85 -5.96 14.02
C ALA A 179 -4.25 -6.21 14.58
N LEU A 180 -4.55 -7.45 15.00
CA LEU A 180 -5.82 -7.81 15.61
C LEU A 180 -5.99 -7.15 16.98
N GLY A 181 -4.95 -7.16 17.82
CA GLY A 181 -4.95 -6.50 19.12
C GLY A 181 -5.26 -5.01 19.00
N VAL A 182 -4.58 -4.31 18.10
CA VAL A 182 -4.85 -2.89 17.81
C VAL A 182 -6.27 -2.68 17.29
N TYR A 183 -6.74 -3.55 16.39
CA TYR A 183 -8.11 -3.48 15.88
C TYR A 183 -9.15 -3.61 17.00
N LEU A 184 -8.98 -4.58 17.90
CA LEU A 184 -9.88 -4.84 19.01
C LEU A 184 -9.84 -3.70 20.04
N LEU A 185 -8.66 -3.19 20.39
CA LEU A 185 -8.49 -2.05 21.30
C LEU A 185 -9.09 -0.76 20.73
N ALA A 186 -9.01 -0.56 19.41
CA ALA A 186 -9.59 0.61 18.75
C ALA A 186 -11.13 0.55 18.63
N ARG A 187 -11.74 -0.63 18.79
CA ARG A 187 -13.18 -0.85 18.61
C ARG A 187 -13.95 -0.46 19.87
N ARG A 188 -14.84 0.54 19.77
CA ARG A 188 -15.79 0.90 20.84
C ARG A 188 -17.21 1.01 20.26
N SER A 189 -18.17 0.36 20.89
CA SER A 189 -19.60 0.35 20.47
C SER A 189 -19.81 0.02 18.98
N SER A 190 -19.07 -0.97 18.46
CA SER A 190 -19.12 -1.44 17.06
C SER A 190 -18.67 -0.45 15.98
N ARG A 191 -18.03 0.68 16.32
CA ARG A 191 -17.43 1.60 15.34
C ARG A 191 -15.93 1.77 15.58
N THR A 192 -15.16 1.67 14.50
CA THR A 192 -13.71 1.87 14.51
C THR A 192 -13.38 3.22 13.90
N GLY A 193 -13.07 4.20 14.74
CA GLY A 193 -12.63 5.53 14.29
C GLY A 193 -11.19 5.49 13.78
N GLY A 194 -10.93 6.12 12.63
CA GLY A 194 -9.59 6.13 12.00
C GLY A 194 -8.49 6.66 12.91
N LEU A 195 -8.75 7.76 13.64
CA LEU A 195 -7.78 8.35 14.57
C LEU A 195 -7.45 7.44 15.76
N ARG A 196 -8.43 6.74 16.33
CA ARG A 196 -8.20 5.81 17.45
C ARG A 196 -7.35 4.62 17.03
N LEU A 197 -7.60 4.10 15.83
CA LEU A 197 -6.80 3.01 15.27
C LEU A 197 -5.33 3.42 15.15
N VAL A 198 -5.06 4.65 14.70
CA VAL A 198 -3.70 5.21 14.61
C VAL A 198 -3.06 5.33 16.00
N LEU A 199 -3.74 5.94 16.97
CA LEU A 199 -3.19 6.14 18.32
C LEU A 199 -2.90 4.81 19.04
N MET A 200 -3.83 3.85 18.97
CA MET A 200 -3.63 2.52 19.56
C MET A 200 -2.46 1.80 18.88
N GLY A 201 -2.38 1.89 17.55
CA GLY A 201 -1.30 1.25 16.80
C GLY A 201 0.08 1.84 17.09
N ILE A 202 0.21 3.16 17.21
CA ILE A 202 1.47 3.81 17.62
C ILE A 202 1.89 3.34 19.01
N GLY A 203 0.96 3.31 19.98
CA GLY A 203 1.25 2.84 21.34
C GLY A 203 1.67 1.36 21.38
N THR A 204 0.94 0.50 20.68
CA THR A 204 1.28 -0.93 20.58
C THR A 204 2.60 -1.16 19.84
N ALA A 205 2.88 -0.40 18.78
CA ALA A 205 4.15 -0.49 18.06
C ALA A 205 5.34 -0.09 18.93
N ALA A 206 5.22 0.98 19.71
CA ALA A 206 6.26 1.40 20.66
C ALA A 206 6.55 0.31 21.70
N LEU A 207 5.51 -0.31 22.26
CA LEU A 207 5.65 -1.43 23.20
C LEU A 207 6.36 -2.64 22.57
N LEU A 208 5.96 -3.05 21.36
CA LEU A 208 6.56 -4.19 20.66
C LEU A 208 8.00 -3.91 20.21
N THR A 209 8.31 -2.65 19.87
CA THR A 209 9.69 -2.22 19.59
C THR A 209 10.54 -2.35 20.85
N ALA A 210 10.06 -1.88 22.00
CA ALA A 210 10.77 -2.04 23.27
C ALA A 210 11.01 -3.52 23.65
N VAL A 211 10.06 -4.41 23.34
CA VAL A 211 10.25 -5.87 23.49
C VAL A 211 11.37 -6.37 22.57
N THR A 212 11.38 -5.94 21.30
CA THR A 212 12.41 -6.31 20.32
C THR A 212 13.79 -5.88 20.82
N ASP A 213 13.93 -4.64 21.27
CA ASP A 213 15.18 -4.09 21.80
C ASP A 213 15.65 -4.85 23.05
N ALA A 214 14.72 -5.17 23.97
CA ALA A 214 15.03 -5.95 25.18
C ALA A 214 15.54 -7.37 24.87
N VAL A 215 15.06 -7.97 23.77
CA VAL A 215 15.54 -9.27 23.28
C VAL A 215 16.94 -9.13 22.67
N ILE A 216 17.16 -8.13 21.81
CA ILE A 216 18.48 -7.89 21.18
C ILE A 216 19.56 -7.67 22.24
N VAL A 217 19.28 -6.89 23.28
CA VAL A 217 20.23 -6.62 24.38
C VAL A 217 20.61 -7.88 25.16
N ARG A 218 19.74 -8.89 25.18
CA ARG A 218 19.98 -10.16 25.90
C ARG A 218 20.53 -11.28 25.02
N ALA A 219 20.51 -11.11 23.70
CA ALA A 219 20.97 -12.12 22.76
C ALA A 219 22.50 -12.16 22.70
N ASP A 220 23.06 -13.34 22.42
CA ASP A 220 24.48 -13.47 22.11
C ASP A 220 24.85 -12.66 20.87
N PHE A 221 26.12 -12.29 20.72
CA PHE A 221 26.56 -11.38 19.65
C PHE A 221 26.17 -11.85 18.23
N SER A 222 26.27 -13.16 17.95
CA SER A 222 25.86 -13.73 16.66
C SER A 222 24.36 -13.60 16.40
N ASP A 223 23.54 -13.84 17.43
CA ASP A 223 22.09 -13.79 17.33
C ASP A 223 21.63 -12.34 17.25
N ALA A 224 22.26 -11.44 18.01
CA ALA A 224 22.04 -9.99 17.92
C ALA A 224 22.32 -9.47 16.50
N GLN A 225 23.40 -9.92 15.84
CA GLN A 225 23.68 -9.57 14.45
C GLN A 225 22.60 -10.11 13.49
N ALA A 226 22.19 -11.38 13.64
CA ALA A 226 21.15 -11.98 12.83
C ALA A 226 19.79 -11.26 13.02
N LEU A 227 19.45 -10.91 14.26
CA LEU A 227 18.28 -10.12 14.63
C LEU A 227 18.29 -8.75 13.97
N GLN A 228 19.42 -8.06 14.01
CA GLN A 228 19.55 -6.74 13.42
C GLN A 228 19.44 -6.78 11.89
N GLN A 229 20.02 -7.80 11.25
CA GLN A 229 19.85 -8.01 9.80
C GLN A 229 18.41 -8.36 9.43
N TRP A 230 17.73 -9.18 10.23
CA TRP A 230 16.36 -9.59 9.96
C TRP A 230 15.38 -8.42 10.15
N THR A 231 15.50 -7.67 11.26
CA THR A 231 14.66 -6.50 11.57
C THR A 231 14.91 -5.31 10.64
N ALA A 232 16.09 -5.23 10.02
CA ALA A 232 16.37 -4.24 8.99
C ALA A 232 15.79 -4.60 7.62
N GLY A 233 15.32 -5.83 7.39
CA GLY A 233 14.79 -6.29 6.11
C GLY A 233 15.89 -6.55 5.06
N SER A 234 15.93 -7.77 4.51
CA SER A 234 16.97 -8.20 3.57
C SER A 234 16.45 -9.17 2.51
N LEU A 235 16.93 -8.94 1.28
CA LEU A 235 16.74 -9.79 0.09
C LEU A 235 17.97 -10.68 -0.19
N THR A 236 18.95 -10.69 0.71
CA THR A 236 20.07 -11.64 0.62
C THR A 236 19.55 -13.08 0.78
N GLY A 237 20.05 -13.99 -0.07
CA GLY A 237 19.75 -15.42 0.02
C GLY A 237 18.36 -15.84 -0.47
N ARG A 238 17.63 -14.98 -1.20
CA ARG A 238 16.29 -15.32 -1.71
C ARG A 238 16.36 -16.16 -2.98
N GLY A 239 15.92 -17.41 -2.88
CA GLY A 239 15.77 -18.36 -3.98
C GLY A 239 14.33 -18.48 -4.52
N TRP A 240 14.13 -19.40 -5.46
CA TRP A 240 12.85 -19.63 -6.16
C TRP A 240 11.65 -19.92 -5.26
N SER A 241 11.87 -20.56 -4.11
CA SER A 241 10.83 -20.80 -3.12
C SER A 241 10.16 -19.50 -2.63
N HIS A 242 10.92 -18.41 -2.50
CA HIS A 242 10.42 -17.10 -2.09
C HIS A 242 9.64 -16.42 -3.24
N VAL A 243 10.08 -16.63 -4.49
CA VAL A 243 9.37 -16.17 -5.68
C VAL A 243 8.00 -16.84 -5.76
N VAL A 244 7.95 -18.17 -5.63
CA VAL A 244 6.69 -18.93 -5.64
C VAL A 244 5.78 -18.51 -4.49
N LEU A 245 6.31 -18.35 -3.28
CA LEU A 245 5.54 -17.87 -2.14
C LEU A 245 4.91 -16.49 -2.42
N THR A 246 5.72 -15.51 -2.85
CA THR A 246 5.28 -14.12 -2.99
C THR A 246 4.39 -13.88 -4.21
N PHE A 247 4.78 -14.35 -5.40
CA PHE A 247 3.93 -14.26 -6.59
C PHE A 247 2.71 -15.17 -6.48
N GLY A 248 2.85 -16.36 -5.90
CA GLY A 248 1.75 -17.30 -5.71
C GLY A 248 0.64 -16.71 -4.84
N THR A 249 0.99 -16.08 -3.70
CA THR A 249 -0.02 -15.41 -2.86
C THR A 249 -0.61 -14.17 -3.54
N ALA A 250 0.21 -13.34 -4.20
CA ALA A 250 -0.27 -12.17 -4.93
C ALA A 250 -1.28 -12.56 -6.02
N LEU A 251 -0.97 -13.62 -6.79
CA LEU A 251 -1.84 -14.16 -7.84
C LEU A 251 -3.13 -14.76 -7.26
N ALA A 252 -3.01 -15.55 -6.18
CA ALA A 252 -4.15 -16.14 -5.48
C ALA A 252 -5.12 -15.08 -4.89
N LEU A 253 -4.60 -13.89 -4.54
CA LEU A 253 -5.42 -12.79 -4.01
C LEU A 253 -6.01 -11.86 -5.08
N LEU A 254 -5.61 -11.95 -6.35
CA LEU A 254 -6.18 -11.12 -7.42
C LEU A 254 -7.73 -11.16 -7.49
N PRO A 255 -8.40 -12.32 -7.36
CA PRO A 255 -9.86 -12.38 -7.38
C PRO A 255 -10.52 -11.59 -6.25
N ALA A 256 -9.84 -11.44 -5.09
CA ALA A 256 -10.31 -10.64 -3.97
C ALA A 256 -9.98 -9.15 -4.15
N LEU A 257 -8.80 -8.83 -4.69
CA LEU A 257 -8.33 -7.45 -4.86
C LEU A 257 -9.19 -6.63 -5.84
N ILE A 258 -9.62 -7.23 -6.95
CA ILE A 258 -10.44 -6.55 -7.98
C ILE A 258 -11.78 -6.00 -7.42
N PRO A 259 -12.64 -6.80 -6.76
CA PRO A 259 -13.88 -6.28 -6.18
C PRO A 259 -13.64 -5.35 -4.98
N LEU A 260 -12.59 -5.56 -4.20
CA LEU A 260 -12.23 -4.68 -3.09
C LEU A 260 -11.88 -3.28 -3.59
N ALA A 261 -11.08 -3.14 -4.65
CA ALA A 261 -10.70 -1.84 -5.22
C ALA A 261 -11.94 -0.98 -5.57
N ARG A 262 -12.95 -1.61 -6.20
CA ARG A 262 -14.20 -0.94 -6.55
C ARG A 262 -14.99 -0.49 -5.32
N ARG A 263 -15.14 -1.37 -4.33
CA ARG A 263 -15.90 -1.08 -3.10
C ARG A 263 -15.20 -0.04 -2.22
N LEU A 264 -13.87 -0.06 -2.17
CA LEU A 264 -13.06 0.95 -1.48
C LEU A 264 -13.18 2.32 -2.12
N SER A 265 -13.26 2.40 -3.45
CA SER A 265 -13.51 3.68 -4.15
C SER A 265 -14.86 4.30 -3.75
N VAL A 266 -15.87 3.46 -3.44
CA VAL A 266 -17.16 3.94 -2.91
C VAL A 266 -17.02 4.38 -1.44
N LEU A 267 -16.23 3.65 -0.64
CA LEU A 267 -15.96 4.01 0.76
C LEU A 267 -15.27 5.38 0.89
N GLU A 268 -14.44 5.76 -0.08
CA GLU A 268 -13.77 7.06 -0.12
C GLU A 268 -14.74 8.24 -0.22
N LEU A 269 -15.96 8.04 -0.74
CA LEU A 269 -17.03 9.07 -0.76
C LEU A 269 -17.56 9.40 0.64
N GLY A 270 -17.30 8.55 1.62
CA GLY A 270 -17.84 8.68 2.97
C GLY A 270 -18.49 7.38 3.44
N GLU A 271 -18.47 7.15 4.75
CA GLU A 271 -19.04 5.96 5.36
C GLU A 271 -20.57 5.89 5.17
N GLU A 272 -21.25 7.02 5.37
CA GLU A 272 -22.71 7.13 5.22
C GLU A 272 -23.15 6.98 3.77
N ALA A 273 -22.44 7.64 2.84
CA ALA A 273 -22.69 7.50 1.40
C ALA A 273 -22.50 6.04 0.95
N ALA A 274 -21.40 5.40 1.35
CA ALA A 274 -21.15 4.01 1.00
C ALA A 274 -22.20 3.05 1.58
N ALA A 275 -22.62 3.27 2.84
CA ALA A 275 -23.68 2.48 3.47
C ALA A 275 -25.02 2.64 2.74
N SER A 276 -25.39 3.86 2.32
CA SER A 276 -26.61 4.12 1.54
C SER A 276 -26.61 3.44 0.17
N LEU A 277 -25.43 3.24 -0.42
CA LEU A 277 -25.22 2.50 -1.68
C LEU A 277 -25.11 0.98 -1.49
N GLY A 278 -25.46 0.46 -0.30
CA GLY A 278 -25.52 -0.97 0.01
C GLY A 278 -24.17 -1.61 0.39
N VAL A 279 -23.11 -0.81 0.59
CA VAL A 279 -21.82 -1.33 1.04
C VAL A 279 -21.88 -1.63 2.52
N ARG A 280 -21.65 -2.90 2.88
CA ARG A 280 -21.47 -3.33 4.27
C ARG A 280 -20.08 -2.92 4.75
N VAL A 281 -19.93 -1.67 5.21
CA VAL A 281 -18.65 -1.03 5.53
C VAL A 281 -17.77 -1.89 6.44
N GLU A 282 -18.33 -2.43 7.52
CA GLU A 282 -17.55 -3.22 8.48
C GLU A 282 -17.01 -4.51 7.86
N ARG A 283 -17.81 -5.20 7.03
CA ARG A 283 -17.34 -6.39 6.31
C ARG A 283 -16.26 -6.03 5.30
N LEU A 284 -16.43 -4.91 4.58
CA LEU A 284 -15.42 -4.42 3.65
C LEU A 284 -14.10 -4.12 4.39
N ARG A 285 -14.17 -3.48 5.55
CA ARG A 285 -13.00 -3.17 6.39
C ARG A 285 -12.28 -4.43 6.83
N LEU A 286 -12.99 -5.42 7.36
CA LEU A 286 -12.41 -6.69 7.80
C LEU A 286 -11.78 -7.46 6.64
N THR A 287 -12.48 -7.63 5.52
CA THR A 287 -11.94 -8.34 4.35
C THR A 287 -10.71 -7.62 3.76
N THR A 288 -10.75 -6.28 3.69
CA THR A 288 -9.61 -5.48 3.22
C THR A 288 -8.41 -5.65 4.14
N LEU A 289 -8.62 -5.62 5.45
CA LEU A 289 -7.57 -5.79 6.45
C LEU A 289 -6.95 -7.18 6.36
N ILE A 290 -7.76 -8.24 6.23
CA ILE A 290 -7.27 -9.62 6.06
C ILE A 290 -6.41 -9.73 4.80
N VAL A 291 -6.88 -9.25 3.65
CA VAL A 291 -6.13 -9.32 2.39
C VAL A 291 -4.83 -8.52 2.46
N ALA A 292 -4.87 -7.31 3.01
CA ALA A 292 -3.68 -6.49 3.16
C ALA A 292 -2.67 -7.13 4.12
N VAL A 293 -3.13 -7.73 5.22
CA VAL A 293 -2.29 -8.44 6.18
C VAL A 293 -1.66 -9.69 5.57
N ILE A 294 -2.37 -10.45 4.71
CA ILE A 294 -1.77 -11.60 4.01
C ILE A 294 -0.67 -11.13 3.04
N LEU A 295 -0.90 -10.04 2.30
CA LEU A 295 0.11 -9.47 1.39
C LEU A 295 1.36 -8.99 2.15
N VAL A 296 1.18 -8.23 3.22
CA VAL A 296 2.29 -7.73 4.05
C VAL A 296 2.98 -8.88 4.77
N GLY A 297 2.22 -9.81 5.33
CA GLY A 297 2.76 -10.99 6.00
C GLY A 297 3.61 -11.83 5.06
N THR A 298 3.14 -12.06 3.82
CA THR A 298 3.95 -12.79 2.84
C THR A 298 5.23 -12.02 2.47
N ALA A 299 5.12 -10.70 2.30
CA ALA A 299 6.27 -9.84 2.05
C ALA A 299 7.30 -9.89 3.20
N VAL A 300 6.83 -9.82 4.45
CA VAL A 300 7.66 -9.86 5.65
C VAL A 300 8.27 -11.24 5.87
N ALA A 301 7.53 -12.33 5.63
CA ALA A 301 8.08 -13.67 5.67
C ALA A 301 9.19 -13.86 4.62
N ALA A 302 9.02 -13.24 3.45
CA ALA A 302 9.95 -13.39 2.34
C ALA A 302 11.16 -12.46 2.38
N ALA A 303 11.09 -11.28 3.01
CA ALA A 303 12.16 -10.29 2.96
C ALA A 303 12.41 -9.56 4.30
N GLY A 304 11.70 -9.92 5.36
CA GLY A 304 11.68 -9.16 6.61
C GLY A 304 10.84 -7.88 6.51
N PRO A 305 10.70 -7.14 7.62
CA PRO A 305 10.01 -5.86 7.65
C PRO A 305 10.72 -4.82 6.76
N ILE A 306 10.03 -4.32 5.74
CA ILE A 306 10.54 -3.26 4.86
C ILE A 306 9.62 -2.05 4.98
N ALA A 307 10.19 -0.96 5.49
CA ALA A 307 9.46 0.28 5.73
C ALA A 307 9.27 1.11 4.44
N PHE A 308 8.39 2.10 4.51
CA PHE A 308 8.14 3.15 3.50
C PHE A 308 7.57 2.73 2.14
N ILE A 309 7.87 1.53 1.61
CA ILE A 309 7.37 1.12 0.29
C ILE A 309 5.83 1.14 0.25
N ALA A 310 5.18 0.62 1.30
CA ALA A 310 3.73 0.63 1.42
C ALA A 310 3.13 2.05 1.51
N LEU A 311 3.88 3.02 2.05
CA LEU A 311 3.44 4.42 2.16
C LEU A 311 3.68 5.18 0.84
N ALA A 312 4.91 5.10 0.31
CA ALA A 312 5.38 5.94 -0.79
C ALA A 312 4.87 5.48 -2.15
N ALA A 313 4.91 4.17 -2.45
CA ALA A 313 4.60 3.67 -3.79
C ALA A 313 3.18 4.04 -4.27
N PRO A 314 2.10 3.90 -3.45
CA PRO A 314 0.77 4.31 -3.89
C PRO A 314 0.64 5.82 -4.12
N GLN A 315 1.32 6.63 -3.30
CA GLN A 315 1.32 8.09 -3.44
C GLN A 315 2.03 8.53 -4.71
N ILE A 316 3.21 7.98 -4.96
CA ILE A 316 4.00 8.26 -6.16
C ILE A 316 3.22 7.82 -7.41
N ALA A 317 2.66 6.61 -7.41
CA ALA A 317 1.86 6.10 -8.52
C ALA A 317 0.65 7.00 -8.83
N ARG A 318 -0.11 7.43 -7.80
CA ARG A 318 -1.24 8.36 -7.99
C ARG A 318 -0.78 9.73 -8.49
N GLY A 319 0.32 10.26 -7.98
CA GLY A 319 0.92 11.52 -8.44
C GLY A 319 1.35 11.47 -9.90
N LEU A 320 2.02 10.39 -10.32
CA LEU A 320 2.47 10.17 -11.69
C LEU A 320 1.30 10.04 -12.66
N ALA A 321 0.31 9.21 -12.33
CA ALA A 321 -0.88 9.02 -13.15
C ALA A 321 -1.85 10.21 -13.10
N ARG A 322 -1.73 11.10 -12.10
CA ARG A 322 -2.73 12.12 -11.72
C ARG A 322 -4.14 11.53 -11.57
N SER A 323 -4.24 10.25 -11.21
CA SER A 323 -5.51 9.52 -11.11
C SER A 323 -6.13 9.73 -9.73
N THR A 324 -7.45 9.93 -9.70
CA THR A 324 -8.24 9.94 -8.46
C THR A 324 -8.70 8.55 -8.03
N GLN A 325 -8.61 7.56 -8.91
CA GLN A 325 -9.04 6.19 -8.62
C GLN A 325 -7.95 5.35 -7.96
N VAL A 326 -8.38 4.51 -7.02
CA VAL A 326 -7.59 3.48 -6.36
C VAL A 326 -7.29 2.36 -7.35
N GLY A 327 -6.19 2.48 -8.09
CA GLY A 327 -5.60 1.36 -8.81
C GLY A 327 -4.76 0.52 -7.84
N ILE A 328 -4.79 -0.80 -7.98
CA ILE A 328 -3.85 -1.69 -7.25
C ILE A 328 -2.62 -1.97 -8.12
N PHE A 329 -2.84 -2.22 -9.42
CA PHE A 329 -1.78 -2.56 -10.36
C PHE A 329 -0.68 -1.52 -10.50
N LEU A 330 -1.04 -0.24 -10.65
CA LEU A 330 -0.05 0.81 -10.86
C LEU A 330 0.80 1.07 -9.60
N PRO A 331 0.22 1.18 -8.39
CA PRO A 331 1.00 1.15 -7.15
C PRO A 331 1.88 -0.09 -7.02
N SER A 332 1.39 -1.29 -7.36
CA SER A 332 2.20 -2.51 -7.31
C SER A 332 3.42 -2.46 -8.23
N LEU A 333 3.27 -1.96 -9.47
CA LEU A 333 4.42 -1.75 -10.37
C LEU A 333 5.39 -0.71 -9.82
N CYS A 334 4.87 0.38 -9.25
CA CYS A 334 5.70 1.39 -8.60
C CYS A 334 6.46 0.81 -7.39
N GLY A 335 5.82 -0.04 -6.58
CA GLY A 335 6.44 -0.72 -5.45
C GLY A 335 7.52 -1.70 -5.88
N ALA A 336 7.27 -2.47 -6.95
CA ALA A 336 8.25 -3.34 -7.57
C ALA A 336 9.48 -2.56 -8.04
N PHE A 337 9.28 -1.43 -8.74
CA PHE A 337 10.34 -0.53 -9.17
C PHE A 337 11.14 0.04 -7.99
N LEU A 338 10.47 0.57 -6.97
CA LEU A 338 11.14 1.19 -5.83
C LEU A 338 11.96 0.17 -5.03
N LEU A 339 11.40 -1.01 -4.76
CA LEU A 339 12.11 -2.01 -3.97
C LEU A 339 13.23 -2.68 -4.76
N SER A 340 13.02 -3.02 -6.04
CA SER A 340 14.11 -3.56 -6.87
C SER A 340 15.23 -2.54 -7.07
N GLY A 341 14.90 -1.26 -7.25
CA GLY A 341 15.90 -0.19 -7.32
C GLY A 341 16.68 -0.02 -6.02
N ALA A 342 15.99 -0.04 -4.88
CA ALA A 342 16.64 0.00 -3.57
C ALA A 342 17.52 -1.23 -3.31
N ASP A 343 17.10 -2.41 -3.78
CA ASP A 343 17.89 -3.64 -3.65
C ASP A 343 19.18 -3.57 -4.47
N LEU A 344 19.15 -2.98 -5.67
CA LEU A 344 20.36 -2.75 -6.47
C LEU A 344 21.29 -1.73 -5.81
N LEU A 345 20.74 -0.63 -5.30
CA LEU A 345 21.54 0.34 -4.54
C LEU A 345 22.17 -0.31 -3.30
N SER A 346 21.45 -1.19 -2.60
CA SER A 346 21.99 -1.89 -1.43
C SER A 346 23.13 -2.84 -1.76
N GLN A 347 23.18 -3.36 -2.98
CA GLN A 347 24.26 -4.23 -3.46
C GLN A 347 25.54 -3.45 -3.81
N GLU A 348 25.41 -2.22 -4.31
CA GLU A 348 26.56 -1.37 -4.66
C GLU A 348 27.13 -0.61 -3.44
N LEU A 349 26.30 -0.31 -2.45
CA LEU A 349 26.69 0.34 -1.21
C LEU A 349 27.34 -0.68 -0.25
N GLU A 350 28.49 -1.23 -0.61
CA GLU A 350 29.29 -2.11 0.25
C GLU A 350 30.10 -1.30 1.28
N ILE A 351 29.41 -0.66 2.23
CA ILE A 351 30.06 -0.02 3.39
C ILE A 351 30.36 -1.12 4.43
N GLY A 352 31.39 -1.93 4.17
CA GLY A 352 31.99 -2.87 5.12
C GLY A 352 31.23 -4.18 5.37
N LEU A 353 29.92 -4.25 5.12
CA LEU A 353 29.05 -5.45 5.17
C LEU A 353 27.90 -5.29 4.16
N GLN A 354 27.23 -6.39 3.77
CA GLN A 354 26.05 -6.32 2.90
C GLN A 354 24.95 -5.47 3.55
N THR A 355 24.67 -4.30 2.96
CA THR A 355 23.69 -3.35 3.49
C THR A 355 22.27 -3.93 3.35
N PRO A 356 21.49 -4.06 4.44
CA PRO A 356 20.10 -4.46 4.35
C PRO A 356 19.27 -3.48 3.50
N VAL A 357 18.47 -4.01 2.57
CA VAL A 357 17.65 -3.19 1.67
C VAL A 357 16.68 -2.27 2.43
N GLY A 358 16.18 -2.70 3.60
CA GLY A 358 15.25 -1.88 4.37
C GLY A 358 15.88 -0.62 4.96
N LEU A 359 17.19 -0.60 5.22
CA LEU A 359 17.91 0.63 5.59
C LEU A 359 17.92 1.62 4.41
N VAL A 360 18.25 1.13 3.21
CA VAL A 360 18.24 1.96 1.99
C VAL A 360 16.85 2.53 1.74
N THR A 361 15.80 1.71 1.83
CA THR A 361 14.42 2.21 1.67
C THR A 361 14.01 3.19 2.76
N SER A 362 14.53 3.04 3.98
CA SER A 362 14.23 3.96 5.09
C SER A 362 14.88 5.32 4.88
N VAL A 363 16.13 5.37 4.44
CA VAL A 363 16.82 6.62 4.08
C VAL A 363 16.11 7.31 2.92
N LEU A 364 15.83 6.59 1.84
CA LEU A 364 15.12 7.13 0.67
C LEU A 364 13.71 7.60 1.03
N GLY A 365 12.99 6.83 1.85
CA GLY A 365 11.65 7.18 2.33
C GLY A 365 11.64 8.42 3.23
N GLY A 366 12.63 8.55 4.12
CA GLY A 366 12.82 9.74 4.95
C GLY A 366 13.09 10.99 4.12
N LEU A 367 14.01 10.90 3.14
CA LEU A 367 14.28 11.99 2.20
C LEU A 367 13.03 12.38 1.39
N TYR A 368 12.25 11.40 0.96
CA TYR A 368 10.98 11.64 0.26
C TYR A 368 9.97 12.40 1.13
N LEU A 369 9.82 12.02 2.40
CA LEU A 369 8.93 12.74 3.33
C LEU A 369 9.40 14.16 3.61
N LEU A 370 10.71 14.37 3.81
CA LEU A 370 11.30 15.70 3.99
C LEU A 370 11.05 16.59 2.79
N TRP A 371 11.24 16.07 1.57
CA TRP A 371 10.94 16.79 0.34
C TRP A 371 9.44 17.14 0.24
N LEU A 372 8.55 16.22 0.59
CA LEU A 372 7.11 16.46 0.55
C LEU A 372 6.67 17.51 1.58
N LEU A 373 7.31 17.54 2.75
CA LEU A 373 7.10 18.57 3.77
C LEU A 373 7.62 19.93 3.28
N ALA A 374 8.83 19.98 2.74
CA ALA A 374 9.44 21.21 2.22
C ALA A 374 8.66 21.83 1.06
N ARG A 375 7.86 21.05 0.33
CA ARG A 375 7.00 21.55 -0.74
C ARG A 375 5.65 22.09 -0.25
N ARG A 376 5.26 21.76 0.99
CA ARG A 376 3.98 22.15 1.60
C ARG A 376 4.12 23.25 2.65
N LEU A 377 5.32 23.41 3.21
CA LEU A 377 5.79 24.64 3.86
C LEU A 377 5.99 25.70 2.77
#